data_AF-A0AAX0VA85-F1
#
_entry.id   AF-A0AAX0VA85-F1
#
_cell.length_a   1.000
_cell.length_b   1.000
_cell.length_c   1.000
_cell.angle_alpha   90.00
_cell.angle_beta   90.00
_cell.angle_gamma   90.00
#
_symmetry.space_group_name_H-M   'P 1'
#
loop_
_entity.id
_entity.type
_entity.pdbx_description
1 polymer ?
#
loop_
_entity_poly.entity_id
_entity_poly.type
_entity_poly.pdbx_seq_one_letter_code
_entity_poly.pdbx_strand_id
1 'polypeptide(L)' 'MAICLVRYNRKYLPAIVTLFNSTIQRVNRKDYSQAELNEWIQSNPDFDLWHETLTSSYCLLAMANSII' A
#
# COMPACT_ATOMS: atom_id res chain seq x y z
N MET A 1 5.23 9.28 -19.68
CA MET A 1 4.99 9.18 -18.22
C MET A 1 6.33 8.90 -17.57
N ALA A 2 6.79 9.77 -16.67
CA ALA A 2 8.03 9.54 -15.93
C ALA A 2 7.71 8.87 -14.59
N ILE A 3 8.43 7.81 -14.26
CA ILE A 3 8.37 7.13 -12.97
C ILE A 3 9.69 7.36 -12.26
N CYS A 4 9.65 7.74 -10.99
CA CYS A 4 10.84 7.81 -10.14
C CYS A 4 10.69 6.92 -8.90
N LEU A 5 11.82 6.47 -8.36
CA LEU A 5 11.87 5.70 -7.12
C LEU A 5 12.30 6.62 -5.99
N VAL A 6 11.53 6.60 -4.89
CA VAL A 6 11.86 7.34 -3.67
C VAL A 6 11.92 6.39 -2.48
N ARG A 7 12.80 6.66 -1.52
CA ARG A 7 12.82 5.88 -0.27
C ARG A 7 11.55 6.15 0.52
N TYR A 8 11.07 5.12 1.20
CA TYR A 8 9.94 5.22 2.11
C TYR A 8 10.15 6.35 3.15
N ASN A 9 9.03 7.02 3.48
CA ASN A 9 8.93 7.97 4.58
C ASN A 9 7.51 7.87 5.17
N ARG A 10 7.40 8.03 6.49
CA ARG A 10 6.12 7.92 7.21
C ARG A 10 5.00 8.78 6.62
N LYS A 11 5.32 9.94 6.04
CA LYS A 11 4.33 10.83 5.40
C LYS A 11 3.53 10.18 4.26
N TYR A 12 4.05 9.09 3.67
CA TYR A 12 3.41 8.38 2.58
C TYR A 12 2.46 7.26 3.04
N LEU A 13 2.42 6.93 4.33
CA LEU A 13 1.62 5.83 4.85
C LEU A 13 0.13 5.87 4.44
N PRO A 14 -0.58 7.02 4.51
CA PRO A 14 -1.97 7.05 4.09
C PRO A 14 -2.17 6.67 2.62
N ALA A 15 -1.26 7.12 1.74
CA ALA A 15 -1.31 6.80 0.31
C ALA A 15 -0.95 5.33 0.05
N ILE A 16 0.04 4.79 0.77
CA ILE A 16 0.44 3.38 0.68
C ILE A 16 -0.71 2.45 1.07
N VAL A 17 -1.37 2.71 2.22
CA VAL A 17 -2.52 1.91 2.67
C VAL A 17 -3.68 1.99 1.68
N THR A 18 -3.94 3.18 1.12
CA THR A 18 -4.96 3.37 0.08
C THR A 18 -4.64 2.55 -1.17
N LEU A 19 -3.40 2.62 -1.66
CA LEU A 19 -2.95 1.85 -2.82
C LEU A 19 -3.02 0.34 -2.55
N PHE A 20 -2.60 -0.11 -1.36
CA PHE A 20 -2.67 -1.50 -0.95
C PHE A 20 -4.11 -2.02 -0.99
N ASN A 21 -5.04 -1.36 -0.30
CA ASN A 21 -6.45 -1.75 -0.26
C ASN A 21 -7.09 -1.76 -1.66
N SER A 22 -6.82 -0.72 -2.46
CA SER A 22 -7.27 -0.64 -3.86
C SER A 22 -6.73 -1.79 -4.71
N THR A 23 -5.47 -2.18 -4.50
CA THR A 23 -4.83 -3.28 -5.22
C THR A 23 -5.52 -4.61 -4.88
N ILE A 24 -5.72 -4.90 -3.59
CA ILE A 24 -6.44 -6.08 -3.13
C ILE A 24 -7.84 -6.14 -3.77
N GLN A 25 -8.60 -5.05 -3.72
CA GLN A 25 -9.97 -5.04 -4.27
C GLN A 25 -10.05 -5.13 -5.79
N ARG A 26 -9.08 -4.56 -6.54
CA ARG A 26 -9.17 -4.45 -8.00
C ARG A 26 -8.47 -5.57 -8.74
N VAL A 27 -7.32 -5.99 -8.22
CA VAL A 27 -6.48 -7.01 -8.86
C VAL A 27 -6.91 -8.39 -8.40
N ASN A 28 -6.99 -8.62 -7.09
CA ASN A 28 -7.18 -9.97 -6.53
C ASN A 28 -8.65 -10.44 -6.61
N ARG A 29 -9.61 -9.57 -6.94
CA ARG A 29 -11.03 -9.95 -7.10
C ARG A 29 -11.34 -11.04 -8.11
N LYS A 30 -10.39 -11.38 -8.98
CA LYS A 30 -10.55 -12.46 -9.96
C LYS A 30 -10.34 -13.84 -9.34
N ASP A 31 -9.55 -13.90 -8.27
CA ASP A 31 -9.04 -15.14 -7.70
C ASP A 31 -9.63 -15.44 -6.31
N TYR A 32 -10.16 -14.40 -5.64
CA TYR A 32 -10.67 -14.49 -4.28
C TYR A 32 -12.10 -13.98 -4.17
N SER A 33 -12.87 -14.60 -3.27
CA SER A 33 -14.20 -14.13 -2.90
C SER A 33 -14.14 -12.81 -2.14
N GLN A 34 -15.26 -12.08 -2.10
CA GLN A 34 -15.32 -10.81 -1.37
C GLN A 34 -15.01 -10.98 0.13
N ALA A 35 -15.39 -12.11 0.74
CA ALA A 35 -15.09 -12.41 2.13
C ALA A 35 -13.58 -12.53 2.37
N GLU A 36 -12.87 -13.26 1.52
CA GLU A 36 -11.41 -13.41 1.60
C GLU A 36 -10.69 -12.07 1.37
N LEU A 37 -11.15 -11.25 0.42
CA LEU A 37 -10.59 -9.92 0.21
C LEU A 37 -10.78 -9.01 1.43
N ASN A 38 -11.93 -9.10 2.11
CA ASN A 38 -12.23 -8.29 3.28
C ASN A 38 -11.28 -8.58 4.46
N GLU A 39 -10.80 -9.81 4.59
CA GLU A 39 -9.79 -10.17 5.60
C GLU A 39 -8.43 -9.51 5.36
N TRP A 40 -8.12 -9.13 4.11
CA TRP A 40 -6.86 -8.49 3.76
C TRP A 40 -6.93 -6.96 3.79
N ILE A 41 -8.09 -6.39 3.52
CA ILE A 41 -8.27 -4.93 3.50
C ILE A 41 -8.02 -4.34 4.89
N GLN A 42 -7.19 -3.31 4.92
CA GLN A 42 -6.88 -2.55 6.13
C GLN A 42 -7.95 -1.47 6.37
N SER A 43 -9.12 -1.88 6.87
CA SER A 43 -10.25 -0.96 7.14
C SER A 43 -9.98 -0.03 8.34
N ASN A 44 -9.20 -0.50 9.31
CA ASN A 44 -8.71 0.27 10.45
C ASN A 44 -7.19 0.05 10.57
N PRO A 45 -6.38 0.72 9.73
CA PRO A 45 -4.94 0.45 9.65
C PRO A 45 -4.22 0.87 10.92
N ASP A 46 -3.39 -0.02 11.46
CA ASP A 46 -2.40 0.32 12.48
C ASP A 46 -1.19 0.97 11.81
N PHE A 47 -1.20 2.31 11.73
CA PHE A 47 -0.13 3.04 11.07
C PHE A 47 1.24 2.90 11.74
N ASP A 48 1.31 2.54 13.02
CA ASP A 48 2.56 2.33 13.73
C ASP A 48 3.18 0.99 13.33
N LEU A 49 2.38 -0.08 13.32
CA LEU A 49 2.82 -1.39 12.81
C LEU A 49 3.24 -1.34 11.34
N TRP A 50 2.48 -0.61 10.51
CA TRP A 50 2.85 -0.36 9.12
C TRP A 50 4.17 0.40 9.01
N HIS A 51 4.39 1.41 9.85
CA HIS A 51 5.63 2.18 9.87
C HIS A 51 6.83 1.29 10.23
N GLU A 52 6.70 0.50 11.29
CA GLU A 52 7.73 -0.42 11.76
C GLU A 52 8.11 -1.42 10.66
N THR A 53 7.11 -2.06 10.05
CA THR A 53 7.29 -3.07 8.98
C THR A 53 7.99 -2.49 7.75
N LEU A 54 7.59 -1.29 7.30
CA LEU A 54 8.19 -0.67 6.13
C LEU A 54 9.59 -0.09 6.40
N THR A 55 9.88 0.25 7.66
CA THR A 55 11.20 0.74 8.08
C THR A 55 12.19 -0.39 8.36
N SER A 56 11.71 -1.59 8.71
CA SER A 56 12.56 -2.76 8.96
C SER A 56 13.18 -3.36 7.68
N SER A 57 12.83 -2.83 6.51
CA SER A 57 13.33 -3.27 5.20
C SER A 57 13.78 -2.10 4.32
N TYR A 58 14.47 -2.41 3.22
CA TYR A 58 14.78 -1.41 2.20
C TYR A 58 13.55 -1.12 1.33
N CYS A 59 12.66 -0.25 1.80
CA CYS A 59 11.42 0.08 1.12
C CYS A 59 11.56 1.25 0.13
N LEU A 60 11.11 1.02 -1.11
CA LEU A 60 11.03 2.03 -2.18
C LEU A 60 9.59 2.21 -2.63
N LEU A 61 9.26 3.45 -3.00
CA LEU A 61 7.97 3.83 -3.59
C LEU A 61 8.20 4.24 -5.04
N ALA A 62 7.37 3.73 -5.95
CA ALA A 62 7.31 4.19 -7.32
C ALA A 62 6.33 5.36 -7.40
N MET A 63 6.80 6.51 -7.91
CA MET A 63 5.99 7.72 -8.06
C MET A 63 5.76 8.01 -9.54
N ALA A 64 4.50 8.11 -9.96
CA ALA A 64 4.10 8.64 -11.26
C ALA A 64 3.55 10.06 -11.06
N ASN A 65 4.19 11.07 -11.66
CA ASN A 65 3.79 12.48 -11.50
C ASN A 65 3.68 12.93 -10.02
N SER A 66 4.60 12.48 -9.16
CA SER A 66 4.59 12.73 -7.71
C SER A 66 3.43 12.10 -6.94
N ILE A 67 2.74 11.13 -7.53
CA ILE A 67 1.68 10.32 -6.90
C ILE A 67 2.17 8.87 -6.81
N ILE A 68 1.87 8.20 -5.70
CA ILE A 68 2.10 6.75 -5.52
C ILE A 68 0.96 5.98 -6.19
#